data_AF-A0A656HHL4-F1
#
_entry.id   AF-A0A656HHL4-F1
#
_cell.length_a   1.000
_cell.length_b   1.000
_cell.length_c   1.000
_cell.angle_alpha   90.00
_cell.angle_beta   90.00
_cell.angle_gamma   90.00
#
_symmetry.space_group_name_H-M   'P 1'
#
loop_
_entity.id
_entity.type
_entity.pdbx_description
1 polymer ?
#
loop_
_entity_poly.entity_id
_entity_poly.type
_entity_poly.pdbx_seq_one_letter_code
_entity_poly.pdbx_strand_id
1 'polypeptide(L)'
;MDNKKADPATGSTPSNAPANDSKVPLTLTPEQTAKLVNLLPPRANTARRMVKLLAEHPDSITGDINRVSSVNLGHIKRVYNPILSQAGYMLDWRYPPTPINNAYGEPSGQVLWGIYPADDNYG
;
A
#
# COMPACT_ATOMS: atom_id res chain seq x y z
N MET A 1 46.60 1.88 -39.39
CA MET A 1 45.12 1.76 -39.44
C MET A 1 44.83 0.46 -38.71
N ASP A 2 44.11 0.40 -37.60
CA ASP A 2 42.80 1.01 -37.34
C ASP A 2 42.59 1.30 -35.85
N ASN A 3 42.16 2.52 -35.57
CA ASN A 3 41.66 2.97 -34.27
C ASN A 3 40.13 2.83 -34.28
N LYS A 4 39.54 2.16 -33.28
CA LYS A 4 38.34 2.69 -32.58
C LYS A 4 38.00 1.88 -31.32
N LYS A 5 38.14 2.56 -30.19
CA LYS A 5 37.45 2.32 -28.91
C LYS A 5 35.93 2.29 -29.09
N ALA A 6 35.24 1.43 -28.34
CA ALA A 6 33.99 1.73 -27.64
C ALA A 6 33.69 0.63 -26.60
N ASP A 7 33.80 0.98 -25.31
CA ASP A 7 33.08 0.35 -24.19
C ASP A 7 31.58 0.76 -24.23
N PRO A 8 30.77 0.42 -23.21
CA PRO A 8 30.01 -0.81 -23.04
C PRO A 8 28.52 -0.57 -23.35
N ALA A 9 27.81 -1.59 -23.84
CA ALA A 9 26.36 -1.53 -24.00
C ALA A 9 25.67 -1.50 -22.63
N THR A 10 25.46 -0.30 -22.12
CA THR A 10 24.44 0.02 -21.13
C THR A 10 23.10 0.01 -21.88
N GLY A 11 22.26 -0.99 -21.59
CA GLY A 11 21.01 -1.21 -22.31
C GLY A 11 19.92 -1.73 -21.38
N SER A 12 19.58 -0.91 -20.39
CA SER A 12 18.25 -0.74 -19.82
C SER A 12 17.33 -1.96 -19.83
N THR A 13 17.32 -2.71 -18.72
CA THR A 13 16.10 -3.40 -18.31
C THR A 13 15.01 -2.32 -18.19
N PRO A 14 13.84 -2.45 -18.85
CA PRO A 14 12.71 -1.61 -18.48
C PRO A 14 12.36 -2.01 -17.05
N SER A 15 12.76 -1.17 -16.10
CA SER A 15 12.28 -1.27 -14.73
C SER A 15 10.78 -1.02 -14.80
N ASN A 16 10.04 -2.11 -14.87
CA ASN A 16 8.59 -2.17 -14.82
C ASN A 16 8.16 -1.89 -13.37
N ALA A 17 8.70 -0.81 -12.79
CA ALA A 17 8.41 -0.38 -11.44
C ALA A 17 6.92 -0.05 -11.41
N PRO A 18 6.11 -0.80 -10.65
CA PRO A 18 4.69 -0.54 -10.58
C PRO A 18 4.49 0.84 -9.96
N ALA A 19 3.56 1.62 -10.53
CA ALA A 19 3.34 3.05 -10.29
C ALA A 19 3.07 3.49 -8.83
N ASN A 20 3.10 2.58 -7.85
CA ASN A 20 2.80 2.85 -6.45
C ASN A 20 4.02 3.15 -5.56
N ASP A 21 5.27 3.03 -6.04
CA ASP A 21 6.46 3.14 -5.18
C ASP A 21 6.71 4.53 -4.59
N SER A 22 6.15 5.59 -5.18
CA SER A 22 6.34 6.97 -4.72
C SER A 22 5.22 7.51 -3.82
N LYS A 23 4.18 6.72 -3.53
CA LYS A 23 3.05 7.20 -2.71
C LYS A 23 3.45 7.23 -1.23
N VAL A 24 3.17 8.34 -0.55
CA VAL A 24 3.38 8.49 0.90
C VAL A 24 2.03 8.30 1.61
N PRO A 25 1.94 7.42 2.62
CA PRO A 25 0.71 7.25 3.37
C PRO A 25 0.38 8.49 4.20
N LEU A 26 -0.92 8.77 4.34
CA LEU A 26 -1.43 9.82 5.19
C LEU A 26 -1.37 9.39 6.65
N THR A 27 -0.92 10.30 7.51
CA THR A 27 -1.16 10.21 8.95
C THR A 27 -2.48 10.89 9.26
N LEU A 28 -3.44 10.13 9.79
CA LEU A 28 -4.76 10.64 10.09
C LEU A 28 -4.85 11.13 11.53
N THR A 29 -5.54 12.25 11.73
CA THR A 29 -5.96 12.68 13.07
C THR A 29 -7.00 11.71 13.65
N PRO A 30 -7.18 11.67 14.99
CA PRO A 30 -8.21 10.84 15.62
C PRO A 30 -9.62 11.10 15.07
N GLU A 31 -9.93 12.36 14.74
CA GLU A 31 -11.22 12.76 14.15
C GLU A 31 -11.42 12.20 12.73
N GLN A 32 -10.39 12.30 11.88
CA GLN A 32 -10.43 11.71 10.53
C GLN A 32 -10.58 10.19 10.60
N THR A 33 -9.85 9.54 11.51
CA THR A 33 -9.96 8.09 11.73
C THR A 33 -11.36 7.70 12.19
N ALA A 34 -11.94 8.43 13.15
CA ALA A 34 -13.30 8.18 13.61
C ALA A 34 -14.32 8.35 12.47
N LYS A 35 -14.18 9.39 11.64
CA LYS A 35 -15.02 9.62 10.46
C LYS A 35 -14.97 8.44 9.49
N LEU A 36 -13.76 7.97 9.13
CA LEU A 36 -13.61 6.83 8.21
C LEU A 36 -14.19 5.54 8.79
N VAL A 37 -13.94 5.27 10.08
CA VAL A 37 -14.48 4.08 10.76
C VAL A 37 -16.01 4.09 10.84
N ASN A 38 -16.62 5.28 10.89
CA ASN A 38 -18.07 5.45 10.93
C ASN A 38 -18.74 5.39 9.54
N LEU A 39 -17.99 5.64 8.47
CA LEU A 39 -18.48 5.44 7.10
C LEU A 39 -18.59 3.96 6.73
N LEU A 40 -17.73 3.13 7.33
CA LEU A 40 -17.76 1.68 7.09
C LEU A 40 -18.99 1.04 7.73
N PRO A 41 -19.59 0.01 7.09
CA PRO A 41 -20.71 -0.72 7.67
C PRO A 41 -20.38 -1.24 9.08
N PRO A 42 -21.32 -1.22 10.04
CA PRO A 42 -21.04 -1.66 11.42
C PRO A 42 -20.48 -3.08 11.53
N ARG A 43 -20.89 -3.97 10.60
CA ARG A 43 -20.44 -5.37 10.50
C ARG A 43 -19.07 -5.54 9.85
N ALA A 44 -18.50 -4.50 9.24
CA ALA A 44 -17.18 -4.51 8.60
C ALA A 44 -16.03 -4.45 9.62
N ASN A 45 -16.08 -5.28 10.65
CA ASN A 45 -15.14 -5.26 11.79
C ASN A 45 -13.68 -5.27 11.34
N THR A 46 -13.37 -6.08 10.34
CA THR A 46 -12.02 -6.20 9.80
C THR A 46 -11.55 -4.93 9.08
N ALA A 47 -12.38 -4.34 8.22
CA ALA A 47 -12.03 -3.08 7.55
C ALA A 47 -11.86 -1.95 8.57
N ARG A 48 -12.73 -1.90 9.59
CA ARG A 48 -12.66 -0.93 10.68
C ARG A 48 -11.36 -1.08 11.49
N ARG A 49 -10.93 -2.31 11.77
CA ARG A 49 -9.63 -2.58 12.42
C ARG A 49 -8.45 -2.17 11.53
N MET A 50 -8.51 -2.47 10.24
CA MET A 50 -7.47 -2.11 9.29
C MET A 50 -7.31 -0.58 9.18
N VAL A 51 -8.41 0.17 9.09
CA VAL A 51 -8.36 1.65 9.06
C VAL A 51 -7.72 2.20 10.34
N LYS A 52 -8.10 1.68 11.52
CA LYS A 52 -7.50 2.11 12.79
C LYS A 52 -6.01 1.81 12.84
N LEU A 53 -5.61 0.57 12.50
CA LEU A 53 -4.21 0.17 12.49
C LEU A 53 -3.39 1.06 11.56
N LEU A 54 -3.88 1.32 10.36
CA LEU A 54 -3.15 2.12 9.36
C LEU A 54 -3.13 3.62 9.69
N ALA A 55 -4.09 4.11 10.46
CA ALA A 55 -4.06 5.48 10.97
C ALA A 55 -3.00 5.67 12.06
N GLU A 56 -2.79 4.67 12.91
CA GLU A 56 -1.80 4.69 14.00
C GLU A 56 -0.39 4.28 13.51
N HIS A 57 -0.35 3.35 12.56
CA HIS A 57 0.87 2.76 12.01
C HIS A 57 0.83 2.81 10.47
N PRO A 58 1.03 4.00 9.87
CA PRO A 58 1.22 4.10 8.43
C PRO A 58 2.43 3.25 8.01
N ASP A 59 2.40 2.71 6.79
CA ASP A 59 3.40 1.76 6.28
C ASP A 59 3.48 0.42 7.04
N SER A 60 2.36 -0.04 7.62
CA SER A 60 2.29 -1.39 8.18
C SER A 60 2.53 -2.45 7.09
N ILE A 61 3.38 -3.43 7.38
CA ILE A 61 3.68 -4.53 6.45
C ILE A 61 2.48 -5.47 6.31
N THR A 62 2.32 -6.11 5.14
CA THR A 62 1.26 -7.11 4.88
C THR A 62 1.11 -8.13 6.01
N GLY A 63 2.23 -8.60 6.57
CA GLY A 63 2.23 -9.60 7.65
C GLY A 63 1.49 -9.13 8.91
N ASP A 64 1.73 -7.89 9.33
CA ASP A 64 1.12 -7.34 10.55
C ASP A 64 -0.36 -7.04 10.37
N ILE A 65 -0.74 -6.60 9.18
CA ILE A 65 -2.15 -6.34 8.88
C ILE A 65 -2.92 -7.66 8.79
N ASN A 66 -2.35 -8.69 8.17
CA ASN A 66 -2.98 -10.01 8.13
C ASN A 66 -3.22 -10.60 9.52
N ARG A 67 -2.31 -10.35 10.48
CA ARG A 67 -2.48 -10.79 11.88
C ARG A 67 -3.72 -10.16 12.53
N VAL A 68 -4.03 -8.90 12.24
CA VAL A 68 -5.18 -8.20 12.84
C VAL A 68 -6.49 -8.35 12.05
N SER A 69 -6.38 -8.54 10.73
CA SER A 69 -7.52 -8.51 9.83
C SER A 69 -8.12 -9.90 9.60
N SER A 70 -7.29 -10.96 9.64
CA SER A 70 -7.67 -12.35 9.36
C SER A 70 -8.43 -12.54 8.04
N VAL A 71 -8.29 -11.63 7.07
CA VAL A 71 -8.92 -11.71 5.75
C VAL A 71 -7.99 -11.22 4.65
N ASN A 72 -8.35 -11.50 3.41
CA ASN A 72 -7.63 -11.01 2.24
C ASN A 72 -7.70 -9.48 2.12
N LEU A 73 -6.55 -8.80 2.24
CA LEU A 73 -6.45 -7.34 2.18
C LEU A 73 -6.87 -6.75 0.84
N GLY A 74 -6.62 -7.47 -0.27
CA GLY A 74 -7.09 -7.07 -1.60
C GLY A 74 -8.62 -7.08 -1.71
N HIS A 75 -9.28 -8.01 -1.02
CA HIS A 75 -10.73 -8.02 -0.93
C HIS A 75 -11.25 -6.81 -0.14
N ILE A 76 -10.64 -6.49 1.01
CA ILE A 76 -10.99 -5.28 1.78
C ILE A 76 -10.87 -4.04 0.89
N LYS A 77 -9.71 -3.86 0.25
CA LYS A 77 -9.43 -2.73 -0.66
C LYS A 77 -10.55 -2.60 -1.70
N ARG A 78 -10.86 -3.68 -2.41
CA ARG A 78 -11.87 -3.68 -3.49
C ARG A 78 -13.28 -3.34 -2.98
N VAL A 79 -13.66 -3.87 -1.81
CA VAL A 79 -15.02 -3.71 -1.28
C VAL A 79 -15.23 -2.35 -0.63
N TYR A 80 -14.23 -1.84 0.09
CA TYR A 80 -14.40 -0.66 0.95
C TYR A 80 -13.80 0.63 0.40
N ASN A 81 -12.88 0.59 -0.56
CA ASN A 81 -12.39 1.81 -1.20
C ASN A 81 -13.51 2.66 -1.84
N PRO A 82 -14.55 2.12 -2.50
CA PRO A 82 -15.66 2.93 -3.01
C PRO A 82 -16.42 3.71 -1.93
N ILE A 83 -16.38 3.24 -0.67
CA ILE A 83 -17.00 3.94 0.47
C ILE A 83 -16.03 4.99 1.02
N LEU A 84 -14.75 4.63 1.16
CA LEU A 84 -13.73 5.53 1.68
C LEU A 84 -13.45 6.69 0.71
N SER A 85 -13.58 6.47 -0.60
CA SER A 85 -13.34 7.49 -1.63
C SER A 85 -14.34 8.64 -1.55
N GLN A 86 -15.56 8.38 -1.05
CA GLN A 86 -16.57 9.41 -0.77
C GLN A 86 -16.08 10.42 0.29
N ALA A 87 -15.11 10.04 1.12
CA ALA A 87 -14.45 10.93 2.07
C ALA A 87 -13.09 11.46 1.58
N GLY A 88 -12.66 11.11 0.37
CA GLY A 88 -11.38 11.49 -0.22
C GLY A 88 -10.21 10.59 0.19
N TYR A 89 -10.47 9.38 0.68
CA TYR A 89 -9.42 8.46 1.14
C TYR A 89 -9.52 7.09 0.47
N MET A 90 -8.42 6.35 0.41
CA MET A 90 -8.42 4.96 -0.02
C MET A 90 -7.37 4.13 0.71
N LEU A 91 -7.60 2.83 0.78
CA LEU A 91 -6.58 1.86 1.19
C LEU A 91 -5.76 1.45 -0.02
N ASP A 92 -4.45 1.49 0.10
CA ASP A 92 -3.56 0.95 -0.93
C ASP A 92 -2.26 0.40 -0.34
N TRP A 93 -1.42 -0.14 -1.22
CA TRP A 93 -0.10 -0.64 -0.90
C TRP A 93 0.97 -0.11 -1.86
N ARG A 94 2.21 -0.12 -1.39
CA ARG A 94 3.43 0.22 -2.14
C ARG A 94 4.55 -0.77 -1.84
N TYR A 95 5.54 -0.92 -2.72
CA TYR A 95 6.71 -1.71 -2.34
C TYR A 95 7.58 -0.92 -1.35
N PRO A 96 8.20 -1.61 -0.38
CA PRO A 96 9.21 -1.00 0.44
C PRO A 96 10.45 -0.65 -0.41
N PRO A 97 11.18 0.43 -0.07
CA PRO A 97 12.41 0.81 -0.79
C PRO A 97 13.50 -0.26 -0.70
N THR A 98 13.42 -1.14 0.29
CA THR A 98 14.27 -2.33 0.42
C THR A 98 13.36 -3.54 0.61
N PRO A 99 13.56 -4.64 -0.16
CA PRO A 99 12.76 -5.85 0.01
C PRO A 99 12.77 -6.35 1.45
N ILE A 100 11.58 -6.70 1.95
CA ILE A 100 11.45 -7.34 3.26
C ILE A 100 11.76 -8.82 3.08
N ASN A 101 12.82 -9.31 3.72
CA ASN A 101 13.22 -10.70 3.63
C ASN A 101 12.48 -11.57 4.65
N ASN A 102 12.25 -12.83 4.29
CA ASN A 102 11.74 -13.85 5.19
C ASN A 102 12.86 -14.38 6.13
N ALA A 103 12.51 -15.34 7.00
CA ALA A 103 13.47 -15.95 7.94
C ALA A 103 14.64 -16.69 7.27
N TYR A 104 14.54 -16.99 5.97
CA TYR A 104 15.58 -17.64 5.16
C TYR A 104 16.43 -16.64 4.37
N GLY A 105 16.18 -15.34 4.51
CA GLY A 105 16.90 -14.28 3.79
C GLY A 105 16.39 -14.03 2.37
N GLU A 106 15.27 -14.63 1.97
CA GLU A 106 14.69 -14.47 0.63
C GLU A 106 13.62 -13.37 0.61
N PRO A 107 13.41 -12.67 -0.51
CA PRO A 107 12.35 -11.66 -0.63
C PRO A 107 10.96 -12.26 -0.34
N SER A 108 10.26 -11.71 0.65
CA SER A 108 8.97 -12.25 1.12
C SER A 108 7.77 -11.82 0.27
N GLY A 109 7.96 -10.86 -0.65
CA GLY A 109 6.87 -10.23 -1.40
C GLY A 109 5.93 -9.37 -0.53
N GLN A 110 6.31 -9.06 0.72
CA GLN A 110 5.54 -8.16 1.56
C GLN A 110 5.59 -6.72 1.03
N VAL A 111 4.45 -6.04 1.15
CA VAL A 111 4.25 -4.65 0.76
C VAL A 111 3.90 -3.81 1.99
N LEU A 112 4.07 -2.50 1.86
CA LEU A 112 3.67 -1.52 2.87
C LEU A 112 2.27 -1.02 2.54
N TRP A 113 1.36 -1.10 3.50
CA TRP A 113 0.01 -0.59 3.34
C TRP A 113 -0.16 0.74 4.05
N GLY A 114 -1.09 1.53 3.53
CA GLY A 114 -1.44 2.81 4.11
C GLY A 114 -2.79 3.31 3.66
N ILE A 115 -3.17 4.45 4.25
CA ILE A 115 -4.29 5.25 3.79
C ILE A 115 -3.72 6.35 2.90
N TYR A 116 -4.28 6.55 1.73
CA TYR A 116 -3.84 7.52 0.74
C TYR A 116 -5.00 8.44 0.35
N PRO A 117 -4.73 9.61 -0.27
CA PRO A 117 -5.78 10.36 -0.95
C PRO A 117 -6.47 9.46 -1.99
N ALA A 118 -7.78 9.58 -2.14
CA ALA A 118 -8.48 8.84 -3.19
C ALA A 118 -8.02 9.33 -4.57
N ASP A 119 -7.67 8.39 -5.45
CA ASP A 119 -7.43 8.67 -6.87
C ASP A 119 -8.78 8.82 -7.60
N ASP A 120 -8.81 9.53 -8.74
CA ASP A 120 -10.01 9.75 -9.57
C ASP A 120 -10.68 8.45 -10.07
N ASN A 121 -10.01 7.30 -9.94
CA ASN A 121 -10.46 5.98 -10.36
C ASN A 121 -11.58 5.36 -9.50
N TYR A 122 -12.03 6.04 -8.44
CA TYR A 122 -13.09 5.57 -7.54
C TYR A 122 -14.35 6.47 -7.57
N GLY A 123 -14.54 7.25 -8.64
CA GLY A 123 -15.74 8.05 -8.94
C GLY A 123 -16.78 7.31 -9.77
#